data_AF-A0A9W3A3B4-F1
#
_entry.id   AF-A0A9W3A3B4-F1
#
_cell.length_a   1.000
_cell.length_b   1.000
_cell.length_c   1.000
_cell.angle_alpha   90.00
_cell.angle_beta   90.00
_cell.angle_gamma   90.00
#
_symmetry.space_group_name_H-M   'P 1'
#
loop_
_entity.id
_entity.type
_entity.pdbx_description
1 polymer ?
#
loop_
_entity_poly.entity_id
_entity_poly.type
_entity_poly.pdbx_seq_one_letter_code
_entity_poly.pdbx_strand_id
1 'polypeptide(L)'
;MMSDQSDSMDASTPDSQSQSGDDVFGASNGQETAPANVAMECVNNSECANNADCGAPPSLVDGTDGVQETPHFAKERRRRLSGWMPRSKDLQESTTKSGYGWTKTKCSSCANKSSCPHVLRAPTVIAMVGLPARGKTYISKKLTRYLNWIGVTTKVFNVGEYRRAKTDKYRNHEFFKPENKEAQELRSQVAMLAMEDAAKYLEEGGGEVAVVDATNTTRSRRAILVKMFTVDRNFKLFFVESVCDEPSIIEANILEVKVCSPDYLGMDKNTALEDFLKRIEHYKQEYEALDYRFDKDISFIQIFNQGERFIVNRLAGHLQSRVVYYLMNIHVLPRTIYLTRHGESVMNLQGRIGGNSELSDHGHRYAEELGRFVQNENIPNLKVWTSELVRTIQTGRFIDAPKEHWKALNEIDAGICEGMTYEEIQETYPQDFADRDQDKYHYRYPSGESYQDLVARLEPVILELERQENVMVICHQAVLRCLLAYFQDKSAD
;
A
#
# COMPACT_ATOMS: atom_id res chain seq x y z
N MET A 1 -12.38 13.19 -38.19
CA MET A 1 -11.07 13.61 -38.75
C MET A 1 -10.29 14.39 -37.69
N MET A 2 -9.51 13.67 -36.89
CA MET A 2 -8.28 14.15 -36.28
C MET A 2 -7.44 12.88 -36.05
N SER A 3 -6.16 12.93 -36.41
CA SER A 3 -5.31 11.76 -36.59
C SER A 3 -4.46 11.50 -35.35
N ASP A 4 -4.46 10.27 -34.85
CA ASP A 4 -3.43 9.81 -33.92
C ASP A 4 -2.05 9.94 -34.57
N GLN A 5 -1.14 10.64 -33.88
CA GLN A 5 0.27 10.69 -34.26
C GLN A 5 1.06 9.66 -33.47
N SER A 6 1.74 8.79 -34.21
CA SER A 6 2.72 7.83 -33.71
C SER A 6 4.04 8.55 -33.40
N ASP A 7 4.38 8.71 -32.12
CA ASP A 7 5.71 9.18 -31.72
C ASP A 7 6.72 8.02 -31.67
N SER A 8 7.50 7.91 -32.75
CA SER A 8 8.75 7.16 -32.79
C SER A 8 9.88 8.00 -32.17
N MET A 9 10.48 7.54 -31.08
CA MET A 9 11.69 8.17 -30.52
C MET A 9 12.96 7.51 -31.08
N ASP A 10 13.62 8.22 -31.99
CA ASP A 10 14.97 7.88 -32.46
C ASP A 10 16.01 8.14 -31.35
N ALA A 11 16.93 7.19 -31.20
CA ALA A 11 18.09 7.34 -30.32
C ALA A 11 19.16 8.22 -30.98
N SER A 12 19.67 9.22 -30.26
CA SER A 12 20.84 10.00 -30.68
C SER A 12 21.88 10.10 -29.55
N THR A 13 23.00 9.40 -29.74
CA THR A 13 24.23 9.55 -28.97
C THR A 13 25.01 10.79 -29.39
N PRO A 14 25.73 11.44 -28.47
CA PRO A 14 26.92 12.23 -28.80
C PRO A 14 28.21 11.52 -28.34
N ASP A 15 29.14 11.33 -29.27
CA ASP A 15 30.55 11.06 -28.96
C ASP A 15 31.21 12.23 -28.23
N SER A 16 32.05 11.96 -27.24
CA SER A 16 33.14 12.88 -26.87
C SER A 16 34.36 12.18 -26.25
N GLN A 17 35.29 11.84 -27.13
CA GLN A 17 36.75 11.95 -26.99
C GLN A 17 37.46 11.43 -25.71
N SER A 18 38.32 10.44 -25.97
CA SER A 18 39.47 10.03 -25.18
C SER A 18 40.43 11.16 -24.78
N GLN A 19 40.98 11.07 -23.56
CA GLN A 19 42.36 11.48 -23.29
C GLN A 19 43.14 10.37 -22.58
N SER A 20 44.43 10.32 -22.89
CA SER A 20 45.41 9.29 -22.54
C SER A 20 45.94 9.40 -21.11
N GLY A 21 46.32 8.26 -20.53
CA GLY A 21 47.10 8.17 -19.30
C GLY A 21 47.70 6.78 -19.16
N ASP A 22 48.85 6.56 -19.80
CA ASP A 22 49.68 5.37 -19.55
C ASP A 22 50.24 5.43 -18.12
N ASP A 23 50.20 4.30 -17.41
CA ASP A 23 51.27 3.95 -16.46
C ASP A 23 51.30 2.43 -16.23
N VAL A 24 52.49 1.84 -16.25
CA VAL A 24 52.72 0.39 -16.21
C VAL A 24 53.76 0.05 -15.14
N PHE A 25 53.62 -1.14 -14.55
CA PHE A 25 54.51 -1.84 -13.60
C PHE A 25 54.38 -1.53 -12.10
N GLY A 26 54.19 -2.60 -11.33
CA GLY A 26 54.19 -2.57 -9.86
C GLY A 26 53.73 -3.88 -9.21
N ALA A 27 54.19 -5.03 -9.70
CA ALA A 27 53.81 -6.32 -9.11
C ALA A 27 54.42 -6.54 -7.72
N SER A 28 53.62 -7.06 -6.78
CA SER A 28 54.13 -7.72 -5.57
C SER A 28 53.25 -8.92 -5.21
N ASN A 29 53.91 -10.04 -4.87
CA ASN A 29 53.26 -11.31 -4.57
C ASN A 29 52.71 -11.34 -3.15
N GLY A 30 51.52 -11.93 -2.97
CA GLY A 30 50.95 -12.29 -1.68
C GLY A 30 50.17 -13.59 -1.80
N GLN A 31 50.84 -14.73 -1.60
CA GLN A 31 50.15 -15.97 -1.26
C GLN A 31 49.65 -15.86 0.18
N GLU A 32 48.40 -16.26 0.46
CA GLU A 32 48.14 -17.39 1.39
C GLU A 32 46.63 -17.71 1.54
N THR A 33 46.36 -19.03 1.44
CA THR A 33 45.33 -19.81 2.14
C THR A 33 43.86 -19.38 2.17
N ALA A 34 43.00 -20.25 1.62
CA ALA A 34 41.60 -20.36 2.00
C ALA A 34 41.42 -21.34 3.20
N PRO A 35 40.45 -21.13 4.10
CA PRO A 35 39.80 -22.18 4.86
C PRO A 35 38.60 -22.72 4.03
N ALA A 36 38.54 -23.99 3.65
CA ALA A 36 38.35 -25.18 4.50
C ALA A 36 36.92 -25.30 5.03
N ASN A 37 36.25 -26.37 4.59
CA ASN A 37 34.89 -26.75 4.96
C ASN A 37 34.69 -26.83 6.48
N VAL A 38 33.55 -26.33 6.95
CA VAL A 38 32.98 -26.76 8.24
C VAL A 38 31.68 -27.52 7.94
N ALA A 39 31.79 -28.83 7.86
CA ALA A 39 30.65 -29.70 8.16
C ALA A 39 30.37 -29.61 9.66
N MET A 40 29.11 -29.54 10.06
CA MET A 40 28.73 -29.71 11.46
C MET A 40 27.75 -30.88 11.56
N GLU A 41 28.18 -31.91 12.28
CA GLU A 41 27.50 -33.19 12.39
C GLU A 41 26.26 -33.10 13.27
N CYS A 42 25.21 -33.84 12.90
CA CYS A 42 24.10 -34.12 13.80
C CYS A 42 24.56 -35.11 14.89
N VAL A 43 24.78 -34.63 16.11
CA VAL A 43 24.97 -35.50 17.28
C VAL A 43 23.63 -35.65 18.00
N ASN A 44 22.96 -36.77 17.73
CA ASN A 44 21.95 -37.28 18.66
C ASN A 44 22.64 -37.75 19.95
N ASN A 45 22.01 -37.50 21.09
CA ASN A 45 22.15 -38.37 22.25
C ASN A 45 20.75 -38.64 22.83
N SER A 46 20.41 -39.93 22.91
CA SER A 46 19.26 -40.44 23.65
C SER A 46 19.54 -40.35 25.17
N GLU A 47 18.67 -40.70 26.13
CA GLU A 47 17.59 -41.69 26.11
C GLU A 47 16.64 -41.59 27.32
N CYS A 48 15.63 -42.46 27.37
CA CYS A 48 14.61 -42.67 28.43
C CYS A 48 13.50 -41.61 28.55
N ALA A 49 12.21 -41.91 28.80
CA ALA A 49 11.42 -43.16 28.77
C ALA A 49 9.91 -42.80 29.00
N ASN A 50 8.86 -43.56 28.65
CA ASN A 50 8.64 -44.69 27.71
C ASN A 50 7.11 -44.90 27.54
N ASN A 51 6.67 -45.39 26.36
CA ASN A 51 5.36 -46.01 26.06
C ASN A 51 4.09 -45.10 26.12
N ALA A 52 3.00 -45.34 25.39
CA ALA A 52 2.59 -46.44 24.49
C ALA A 52 1.84 -45.83 23.26
N ASP A 53 2.13 -46.24 22.02
CA ASP A 53 1.49 -47.36 21.28
C ASP A 53 0.03 -47.00 20.87
N CYS A 54 -0.49 -47.02 19.64
CA CYS A 54 -0.12 -47.36 18.25
C CYS A 54 -1.48 -47.69 17.55
N GLY A 55 -1.57 -47.66 16.21
CA GLY A 55 -2.58 -48.48 15.50
C GLY A 55 -3.69 -47.79 14.71
N ALA A 56 -3.42 -47.56 13.43
CA ALA A 56 -4.38 -47.63 12.32
C ALA A 56 -3.60 -48.12 11.08
N PRO A 57 -4.23 -48.63 9.98
CA PRO A 57 -5.63 -48.92 9.71
C PRO A 57 -5.85 -50.43 9.40
N PRO A 58 -6.91 -50.86 8.67
CA PRO A 58 -6.79 -50.92 7.20
C PRO A 58 -8.06 -50.56 6.40
N SER A 59 -7.90 -50.45 5.08
CA SER A 59 -8.95 -50.32 4.05
C SER A 59 -9.45 -51.68 3.54
N LEU A 60 -10.62 -51.73 2.87
CA LEU A 60 -10.90 -52.56 1.67
C LEU A 60 -12.33 -52.30 1.10
N VAL A 61 -12.48 -52.68 -0.16
CA VAL A 61 -13.41 -52.25 -1.22
C VAL A 61 -14.81 -52.93 -1.25
N ASP A 62 -15.71 -52.32 -2.05
CA ASP A 62 -16.82 -52.89 -2.86
C ASP A 62 -18.09 -53.51 -2.22
N GLY A 63 -19.21 -53.27 -2.90
CA GLY A 63 -20.50 -53.93 -2.66
C GLY A 63 -21.73 -53.12 -3.08
N THR A 64 -22.15 -53.24 -4.34
CA THR A 64 -23.47 -52.78 -4.82
C THR A 64 -24.58 -53.74 -4.39
N ASP A 65 -25.73 -53.24 -3.91
CA ASP A 65 -27.08 -53.68 -4.30
C ASP A 65 -28.14 -52.81 -3.62
N GLY A 66 -29.41 -52.87 -4.07
CA GLY A 66 -30.39 -51.82 -3.77
C GLY A 66 -31.76 -52.25 -3.25
N VAL A 67 -32.61 -51.22 -3.14
CA VAL A 67 -34.09 -51.24 -3.13
C VAL A 67 -34.83 -51.40 -1.79
N GLN A 68 -35.66 -50.38 -1.53
CA GLN A 68 -36.91 -50.30 -0.74
C GLN A 68 -36.94 -49.92 0.75
N GLU A 69 -38.05 -49.26 1.07
CA GLU A 69 -38.27 -48.35 2.20
C GLU A 69 -39.02 -49.01 3.37
N THR A 70 -38.96 -48.41 4.56
CA THR A 70 -40.18 -48.08 5.34
C THR A 70 -39.87 -47.02 6.41
N PRO A 71 -40.86 -46.24 6.91
CA PRO A 71 -40.59 -44.91 7.47
C PRO A 71 -40.68 -44.82 9.00
N HIS A 72 -39.70 -44.16 9.63
CA HIS A 72 -39.89 -43.54 10.94
C HIS A 72 -38.93 -42.34 11.17
N PHE A 73 -39.36 -41.36 11.98
CA PHE A 73 -38.58 -40.18 12.41
C PHE A 73 -38.24 -39.07 11.40
N ALA A 74 -39.26 -38.58 10.67
CA ALA A 74 -39.24 -37.23 10.09
C ALA A 74 -40.13 -36.26 10.89
N LYS A 75 -39.70 -35.81 12.09
CA LYS A 75 -40.50 -34.83 12.88
C LYS A 75 -39.77 -33.93 13.89
N GLU A 76 -38.51 -33.56 13.66
CA GLU A 76 -37.79 -32.71 14.64
C GLU A 76 -36.87 -31.63 14.02
N ARG A 77 -37.47 -30.72 13.22
CA ARG A 77 -36.84 -29.43 12.89
C ARG A 77 -37.80 -28.35 12.35
N ARG A 78 -38.92 -28.06 13.05
CA ARG A 78 -39.79 -26.89 12.77
C ARG A 78 -40.74 -26.55 13.92
N ARG A 79 -40.21 -25.99 15.03
CA ARG A 79 -40.99 -25.26 16.08
C ARG A 79 -40.05 -24.61 17.10
N ARG A 80 -39.71 -23.32 16.91
CA ARG A 80 -39.21 -22.38 17.94
C ARG A 80 -39.08 -20.94 17.36
N LEU A 81 -40.22 -20.39 16.94
CA LEU A 81 -40.39 -18.97 16.61
C LEU A 81 -41.78 -18.51 17.07
N SER A 82 -41.90 -18.08 18.33
CA SER A 82 -42.96 -17.19 18.84
C SER A 82 -42.82 -16.96 20.35
N GLY A 83 -42.92 -15.70 20.78
CA GLY A 83 -42.82 -15.24 22.18
C GLY A 83 -41.39 -14.85 22.57
N TRP A 84 -41.11 -13.69 23.15
CA TRP A 84 -41.88 -12.93 24.14
C TRP A 84 -41.62 -11.41 24.00
N MET A 85 -42.68 -10.59 24.05
CA MET A 85 -42.59 -9.15 24.38
C MET A 85 -42.88 -8.97 25.88
N PRO A 86 -42.21 -8.03 26.56
CA PRO A 86 -42.74 -7.39 27.77
C PRO A 86 -43.14 -5.92 27.52
N ARG A 87 -44.24 -5.48 28.14
CA ARG A 87 -44.59 -4.05 28.30
C ARG A 87 -44.17 -3.54 29.69
N SER A 88 -44.07 -2.23 29.80
CA SER A 88 -43.56 -1.43 30.92
C SER A 88 -44.25 -1.61 32.28
N LYS A 89 -43.48 -1.43 33.38
CA LYS A 89 -43.55 -0.21 34.23
C LYS A 89 -42.46 -0.14 35.33
N ASP A 90 -41.97 1.08 35.52
CA ASP A 90 -41.51 1.75 36.76
C ASP A 90 -40.71 0.97 37.84
N LEU A 91 -39.44 1.36 38.05
CA LEU A 91 -38.91 1.64 39.40
C LEU A 91 -37.64 2.55 39.38
N GLN A 92 -37.80 3.72 40.00
CA GLN A 92 -36.87 4.63 40.72
C GLN A 92 -35.36 4.77 40.40
N GLU A 93 -34.88 5.99 40.68
CA GLU A 93 -33.51 6.50 40.49
C GLU A 93 -32.48 5.89 41.46
N SER A 94 -31.23 5.76 40.99
CA SER A 94 -30.05 6.00 41.83
C SER A 94 -28.88 6.52 41.00
N THR A 95 -28.33 7.67 41.40
CA THR A 95 -27.22 8.35 40.73
C THR A 95 -25.85 7.68 40.94
N THR A 96 -25.07 7.51 39.87
CA THR A 96 -23.60 7.57 39.93
C THR A 96 -23.02 8.24 38.67
N LYS A 97 -22.09 9.18 38.86
CA LYS A 97 -21.36 9.85 37.77
C LYS A 97 -20.19 8.98 37.30
N SER A 98 -20.11 8.68 36.00
CA SER A 98 -18.84 8.34 35.35
C SER A 98 -18.95 8.42 33.83
N GLY A 99 -17.89 8.90 33.17
CA GLY A 99 -17.69 8.75 31.72
C GLY A 99 -17.87 10.04 30.91
N TYR A 100 -16.77 10.56 30.37
CA TYR A 100 -16.78 11.49 29.25
C TYR A 100 -17.40 10.80 28.04
N GLY A 101 -18.65 11.14 27.73
CA GLY A 101 -19.42 10.54 26.66
C GLY A 101 -19.57 11.49 25.47
N TRP A 102 -19.22 10.98 24.29
CA TRP A 102 -19.50 11.52 22.95
C TRP A 102 -20.71 12.47 22.90
N THR A 103 -20.44 13.73 22.53
CA THR A 103 -21.41 14.82 22.49
C THR A 103 -22.57 14.51 21.54
N LYS A 104 -23.80 14.65 22.06
CA LYS A 104 -25.02 14.29 21.33
C LYS A 104 -25.47 15.42 20.39
N THR A 105 -25.17 15.32 19.10
CA THR A 105 -26.05 15.93 18.08
C THR A 105 -27.25 14.99 17.89
N LYS A 106 -28.46 15.48 18.16
CA LYS A 106 -29.68 14.65 18.18
C LYS A 106 -30.14 14.28 16.76
N CYS A 107 -29.80 13.09 16.28
CA CYS A 107 -30.65 12.40 15.32
C CYS A 107 -31.84 11.79 16.08
N SER A 108 -33.06 12.30 15.84
CA SER A 108 -34.25 12.00 16.65
C SER A 108 -34.90 10.64 16.37
N SER A 109 -34.47 9.91 15.33
CA SER A 109 -35.14 8.71 14.83
C SER A 109 -34.36 7.39 14.98
N CYS A 110 -33.06 7.43 15.32
CA CYS A 110 -32.21 6.23 15.33
C CYS A 110 -32.07 5.62 16.74
N ALA A 111 -32.81 4.54 16.99
CA ALA A 111 -32.72 3.78 18.26
C ALA A 111 -31.38 3.06 18.47
N ASN A 112 -30.60 2.84 17.41
CA ASN A 112 -29.28 2.21 17.49
C ASN A 112 -28.22 3.14 16.83
N LYS A 113 -27.25 3.60 17.62
CA LYS A 113 -26.29 4.63 17.18
C LYS A 113 -25.17 4.10 16.30
N SER A 114 -24.78 2.84 16.48
CA SER A 114 -23.71 2.18 15.72
C SER A 114 -24.09 1.92 14.26
N SER A 115 -25.38 1.99 13.91
CA SER A 115 -25.91 1.75 12.55
C SER A 115 -26.46 3.02 11.88
N CYS A 116 -26.08 4.22 12.33
CA CYS A 116 -26.55 5.47 11.72
C CYS A 116 -25.79 5.75 10.39
N PRO A 117 -26.46 5.90 9.23
CA PRO A 117 -25.80 6.08 7.94
C PRO A 117 -24.82 7.26 7.88
N HIS A 118 -25.12 8.37 8.57
CA HIS A 118 -24.24 9.53 8.67
C HIS A 118 -22.92 9.24 9.39
N VAL A 119 -22.90 8.32 10.36
CA VAL A 119 -21.67 7.93 11.07
C VAL A 119 -20.84 6.96 10.22
N LEU A 120 -21.49 6.13 9.41
CA LEU A 120 -20.83 5.21 8.47
C LEU A 120 -20.05 5.98 7.39
N ARG A 121 -20.60 7.09 6.87
CA ARG A 121 -19.97 7.94 5.83
C ARG A 121 -19.17 9.15 6.33
N ALA A 122 -18.93 9.27 7.65
CA ALA A 122 -18.12 10.37 8.16
C ALA A 122 -16.69 10.34 7.57
N PRO A 123 -16.14 11.48 7.09
CA PRO A 123 -14.75 11.61 6.63
C PRO A 123 -13.73 11.12 7.66
N THR A 124 -12.54 10.76 7.19
CA THR A 124 -11.49 10.18 8.05
C THR A 124 -10.22 11.03 8.03
N VAL A 125 -9.76 11.43 9.21
CA VAL A 125 -8.43 11.99 9.39
C VAL A 125 -7.46 10.88 9.80
N ILE A 126 -6.34 10.79 9.11
CA ILE A 126 -5.22 9.92 9.47
C ILE A 126 -4.11 10.81 10.04
N ALA A 127 -3.84 10.68 11.33
CA ALA A 127 -2.84 11.49 12.03
C ALA A 127 -1.55 10.68 12.26
N MET A 128 -0.46 11.12 11.64
CA MET A 128 0.84 10.47 11.82
C MET A 128 1.41 10.77 13.22
N VAL A 129 2.10 9.80 13.83
CA VAL A 129 2.76 9.94 15.14
C VAL A 129 4.18 9.36 15.07
N GLY A 130 5.11 9.96 15.83
CA GLY A 130 6.45 9.43 16.06
C GLY A 130 7.56 10.45 15.82
N LEU A 131 8.78 10.08 16.21
CA LEU A 131 9.98 10.92 16.14
C LEU A 131 10.37 11.33 14.70
N PRO A 132 11.20 12.37 14.49
CA PRO A 132 11.78 12.68 13.18
C PRO A 132 12.59 11.50 12.61
N ALA A 133 12.71 11.41 11.28
CA ALA A 133 13.34 10.29 10.56
C ALA A 133 12.81 8.89 11.00
N ARG A 134 11.49 8.73 10.93
CA ARG A 134 10.74 7.49 11.21
C ARG A 134 9.70 7.20 10.13
N GLY A 135 10.08 7.29 8.85
CA GLY A 135 9.20 6.97 7.71
C GLY A 135 7.87 7.75 7.53
N LYS A 136 7.41 8.60 8.48
CA LYS A 136 6.05 9.19 8.47
C LYS A 136 5.65 9.84 7.14
N THR A 137 6.49 10.69 6.57
CA THR A 137 6.23 11.35 5.28
C THR A 137 6.19 10.37 4.12
N TYR A 138 7.05 9.33 4.15
CA TYR A 138 7.03 8.25 3.17
C TYR A 138 5.71 7.48 3.26
N ILE A 139 5.34 7.02 4.46
CA ILE A 139 4.07 6.32 4.74
C ILE A 139 2.88 7.19 4.30
N SER A 140 2.88 8.47 4.64
CA SER A 140 1.79 9.42 4.29
C SER A 140 1.59 9.52 2.78
N LYS A 141 2.68 9.67 2.02
CA LYS A 141 2.63 9.75 0.56
C LYS A 141 2.22 8.42 -0.08
N LYS A 142 2.84 7.31 0.33
CA LYS A 142 2.53 5.96 -0.18
C LYS A 142 1.07 5.57 0.07
N LEU A 143 0.59 5.84 1.29
CA LEU A 143 -0.80 5.59 1.69
C LEU A 143 -1.78 6.47 0.91
N THR A 144 -1.49 7.77 0.75
CA THR A 144 -2.33 8.68 -0.06
C THR A 144 -2.42 8.24 -1.51
N ARG A 145 -1.28 7.86 -2.11
CA ARG A 145 -1.21 7.31 -3.48
C ARG A 145 -2.04 6.03 -3.63
N TYR A 146 -1.91 5.09 -2.69
CA TYR A 146 -2.75 3.89 -2.67
C TYR A 146 -4.23 4.23 -2.55
N LEU A 147 -4.62 5.06 -1.59
CA LEU A 147 -6.01 5.45 -1.37
C LEU A 147 -6.62 6.16 -2.59
N ASN A 148 -5.90 7.10 -3.21
CA ASN A 148 -6.35 7.74 -4.45
C ASN A 148 -6.47 6.74 -5.61
N TRP A 149 -5.51 5.83 -5.78
CA TRP A 149 -5.54 4.83 -6.85
C TRP A 149 -6.72 3.86 -6.74
N ILE A 150 -7.14 3.47 -5.52
CA ILE A 150 -8.38 2.68 -5.30
C ILE A 150 -9.68 3.51 -5.34
N GLY A 151 -9.62 4.80 -5.70
CA GLY A 151 -10.77 5.70 -5.80
C GLY A 151 -11.24 6.36 -4.50
N VAL A 152 -10.41 6.41 -3.44
CA VAL A 152 -10.71 7.12 -2.18
C VAL A 152 -9.96 8.45 -2.13
N THR A 153 -10.66 9.55 -2.39
CA THR A 153 -10.04 10.88 -2.55
C THR A 153 -9.33 11.33 -1.27
N THR A 154 -8.01 11.45 -1.34
CA THR A 154 -7.10 11.62 -0.19
C THR A 154 -6.06 12.70 -0.43
N LYS A 155 -5.78 13.52 0.60
CA LYS A 155 -4.75 14.57 0.56
C LYS A 155 -3.86 14.59 1.80
N VAL A 156 -2.56 14.86 1.61
CA VAL A 156 -1.58 15.06 2.70
C VAL A 156 -1.47 16.53 3.10
N PHE A 157 -1.39 16.79 4.40
CA PHE A 157 -1.17 18.09 5.02
C PHE A 157 0.13 18.02 5.84
N ASN A 158 1.26 18.40 5.23
CA ASN A 158 2.59 18.27 5.83
C ASN A 158 2.94 19.50 6.68
N VAL A 159 2.92 19.37 8.01
CA VAL A 159 3.18 20.49 8.93
C VAL A 159 4.59 21.09 8.75
N GLY A 160 5.54 20.32 8.21
CA GLY A 160 6.89 20.80 7.87
C GLY A 160 6.92 21.76 6.68
N GLU A 161 6.02 21.60 5.71
CA GLU A 161 5.85 22.50 4.56
C GLU A 161 5.18 23.80 4.98
N TYR A 162 4.09 23.73 5.75
CA TYR A 162 3.45 24.90 6.37
C TYR A 162 4.43 25.70 7.23
N ARG A 163 5.34 25.04 7.97
CA ARG A 163 6.39 25.72 8.74
C ARG A 163 7.34 26.48 7.82
N ARG A 164 7.85 25.86 6.75
CA ARG A 164 8.76 26.52 5.79
C ARG A 164 8.08 27.73 5.13
N ALA A 165 6.83 27.59 4.69
CA ALA A 165 6.09 28.68 4.08
C ALA A 165 5.82 29.86 5.03
N LYS A 166 5.72 29.62 6.35
CA LYS A 166 5.43 30.67 7.35
C LYS A 166 6.70 31.29 7.97
N THR A 167 7.87 30.66 7.88
CA THR A 167 9.09 31.20 8.51
C THR A 167 10.41 30.67 7.95
N ASP A 168 11.31 31.58 7.63
CA ASP A 168 12.73 31.33 7.36
C ASP A 168 13.60 31.37 8.65
N LYS A 169 12.99 31.49 9.84
CA LYS A 169 13.72 31.47 11.12
C LYS A 169 14.39 30.12 11.45
N TYR A 170 14.22 29.10 10.63
CA TYR A 170 14.94 27.84 10.82
C TYR A 170 16.43 28.02 10.50
N ARG A 171 17.29 27.67 11.45
CA ARG A 171 18.76 27.70 11.28
C ARG A 171 19.42 26.38 11.66
N ASN A 172 18.97 25.77 12.74
CA ASN A 172 19.51 24.55 13.33
C ASN A 172 18.51 23.95 14.34
N HIS A 173 18.92 22.87 15.01
CA HIS A 173 18.14 22.14 16.00
C HIS A 173 17.64 22.97 17.20
N GLU A 174 18.22 24.14 17.51
CA GLU A 174 17.79 25.02 18.61
C GLU A 174 16.34 25.49 18.47
N PHE A 175 15.81 25.52 17.24
CA PHE A 175 14.40 25.80 16.96
C PHE A 175 13.45 24.72 17.52
N PHE A 176 13.95 23.51 17.81
CA PHE A 176 13.14 22.39 18.28
C PHE A 176 13.21 22.13 19.78
N LYS A 177 14.12 22.79 20.50
CA LYS A 177 14.30 22.68 21.95
C LYS A 177 12.97 22.87 22.73
N PRO A 178 12.71 22.09 23.79
CA PRO A 178 11.55 22.29 24.66
C PRO A 178 11.53 23.66 25.37
N GLU A 179 12.70 24.25 25.64
CA GLU A 179 12.81 25.54 26.34
C GLU A 179 12.46 26.73 25.42
N ASN A 180 12.46 26.53 24.09
CA ASN A 180 12.26 27.57 23.10
C ASN A 180 10.76 27.85 22.88
N LYS A 181 10.18 28.61 23.81
CA LYS A 181 8.74 28.95 23.82
C LYS A 181 8.26 29.64 22.54
N GLU A 182 9.02 30.61 22.00
CA GLU A 182 8.66 31.28 20.73
C GLU A 182 8.54 30.25 19.59
N ALA A 183 9.50 29.33 19.47
CA ALA A 183 9.46 28.30 18.45
C ALA A 183 8.40 27.21 18.72
N GLN A 184 8.10 26.87 19.98
CA GLN A 184 6.99 25.98 20.35
C GLN A 184 5.62 26.60 19.99
N GLU A 185 5.41 27.88 20.29
CA GLU A 185 4.21 28.62 19.93
C GLU A 185 4.04 28.69 18.41
N LEU A 186 5.10 29.06 17.68
CA LEU A 186 5.09 29.11 16.22
C LEU A 186 4.82 27.72 15.60
N ARG A 187 5.48 26.66 16.06
CA ARG A 187 5.19 25.27 15.65
C ARG A 187 3.75 24.86 15.94
N SER A 188 3.17 25.33 17.04
CA SER A 188 1.78 25.03 17.41
C SER A 188 0.78 25.77 16.53
N GLN A 189 0.99 27.06 16.26
CA GLN A 189 0.18 27.82 15.31
C GLN A 189 0.21 27.22 13.90
N VAL A 190 1.41 26.82 13.42
CA VAL A 190 1.59 26.18 12.11
C VAL A 190 0.84 24.84 12.04
N ALA A 191 0.92 24.03 13.10
CA ALA A 191 0.17 22.78 13.16
C ALA A 191 -1.35 23.03 13.17
N MET A 192 -1.84 24.05 13.90
CA MET A 192 -3.27 24.41 13.89
C MET A 192 -3.75 24.82 12.49
N LEU A 193 -2.96 25.60 11.75
CA LEU A 193 -3.30 25.99 10.36
C LEU A 193 -3.43 24.76 9.45
N ALA A 194 -2.47 23.85 9.48
CA ALA A 194 -2.52 22.62 8.68
C ALA A 194 -3.69 21.69 9.06
N MET A 195 -4.06 21.64 10.34
CA MET A 195 -5.23 20.87 10.80
C MET A 195 -6.55 21.54 10.39
N GLU A 196 -6.60 22.87 10.33
CA GLU A 196 -7.79 23.63 9.91
C GLU A 196 -8.00 23.50 8.39
N ASP A 197 -6.93 23.59 7.58
CA ASP A 197 -6.99 23.30 6.15
C ASP A 197 -7.39 21.83 5.88
N ALA A 198 -6.91 20.89 6.69
CA ALA A 198 -7.31 19.49 6.62
C ALA A 198 -8.78 19.29 6.99
N ALA A 199 -9.32 20.07 7.95
CA ALA A 199 -10.74 20.06 8.26
C ALA A 199 -11.56 20.62 7.09
N LYS A 200 -11.22 21.84 6.65
CA LYS A 200 -11.89 22.55 5.56
C LYS A 200 -11.97 21.73 4.28
N TYR A 201 -10.89 21.05 3.91
CA TYR A 201 -10.84 20.12 2.78
C TYR A 201 -11.90 19.01 2.84
N LEU A 202 -12.21 18.49 4.04
CA LEU A 202 -13.24 17.47 4.24
C LEU A 202 -14.65 18.08 4.38
N GLU A 203 -14.77 19.28 4.97
CA GLU A 203 -16.05 20.00 5.13
C GLU A 203 -16.60 20.52 3.79
N GLU A 204 -15.73 21.02 2.92
CA GLU A 204 -16.09 21.55 1.59
C GLU A 204 -16.25 20.44 0.53
N GLY A 205 -16.13 19.17 0.90
CA GLY A 205 -16.28 18.03 -0.01
C GLY A 205 -15.09 17.82 -0.97
N GLY A 206 -13.91 18.37 -0.66
CA GLY A 206 -12.70 18.20 -1.45
C GLY A 206 -12.10 16.79 -1.40
N GLY A 207 -12.52 15.94 -0.45
CA GLY A 207 -12.20 14.52 -0.40
C GLY A 207 -12.75 13.79 0.82
N GLU A 208 -12.42 12.51 0.92
CA GLU A 208 -12.89 11.61 1.98
C GLU A 208 -11.87 11.44 3.12
N VAL A 209 -10.58 11.62 2.82
CA VAL A 209 -9.48 11.36 3.76
C VAL A 209 -8.44 12.48 3.79
N ALA A 210 -8.10 12.96 4.98
CA ALA A 210 -7.01 13.91 5.20
C ALA A 210 -5.89 13.27 6.02
N VAL A 211 -4.66 13.26 5.49
CA VAL A 211 -3.47 12.72 6.18
C VAL A 211 -2.66 13.88 6.78
N VAL A 212 -2.64 13.99 8.11
CA VAL A 212 -1.88 15.03 8.82
C VAL A 212 -0.49 14.48 9.16
N ASP A 213 0.52 14.85 8.35
CA ASP A 213 1.93 14.47 8.57
C ASP A 213 2.61 15.47 9.52
N ALA A 214 2.72 15.06 10.78
CA ALA A 214 3.43 15.75 11.84
C ALA A 214 4.02 14.73 12.84
N THR A 215 4.80 15.20 13.83
CA THR A 215 5.35 14.32 14.88
C THR A 215 4.29 13.86 15.88
N ASN A 216 3.37 14.76 16.30
CA ASN A 216 2.26 14.49 17.23
C ASN A 216 2.66 13.67 18.48
N THR A 217 3.89 13.88 18.95
CA THR A 217 4.59 13.06 19.95
C THR A 217 4.04 13.21 21.37
N THR A 218 3.31 14.28 21.68
CA THR A 218 2.71 14.49 23.01
C THR A 218 1.22 14.12 23.04
N ARG A 219 0.74 13.60 24.17
CA ARG A 219 -0.69 13.34 24.42
C ARG A 219 -1.50 14.62 24.37
N SER A 220 -0.94 15.75 24.83
CA SER A 220 -1.58 17.07 24.74
C SER A 220 -1.90 17.46 23.29
N ARG A 221 -1.00 17.20 22.34
CA ARG A 221 -1.25 17.43 20.91
C ARG A 221 -2.29 16.45 20.35
N ARG A 222 -2.24 15.18 20.74
CA ARG A 222 -3.22 14.17 20.31
C ARG A 222 -4.63 14.46 20.85
N ALA A 223 -4.75 15.01 22.07
CA ALA A 223 -6.02 15.45 22.62
C ALA A 223 -6.64 16.62 21.82
N ILE A 224 -5.82 17.54 21.29
CA ILE A 224 -6.28 18.61 20.38
C ILE A 224 -6.82 17.99 19.08
N LEU A 225 -6.09 17.05 18.46
CA LEU A 225 -6.55 16.32 17.26
C LEU A 225 -7.91 15.61 17.50
N VAL A 226 -8.03 14.89 18.62
CA VAL A 226 -9.28 14.21 19.02
C VAL A 226 -10.42 15.22 19.17
N LYS A 227 -10.21 16.33 19.91
CA LYS A 227 -11.23 17.37 20.08
C LYS A 227 -11.65 17.96 18.73
N MET A 228 -10.67 18.45 17.97
CA MET A 228 -10.87 19.22 16.74
C MET A 228 -11.59 18.45 15.63
N PHE A 229 -11.25 17.16 15.46
CA PHE A 229 -11.82 16.33 14.40
C PHE A 229 -12.99 15.47 14.87
N THR A 230 -12.90 14.82 16.03
CA THR A 230 -13.96 13.88 16.46
C THR A 230 -15.08 14.53 17.27
N VAL A 231 -14.77 15.51 18.13
CA VAL A 231 -15.77 16.14 19.04
C VAL A 231 -16.42 17.35 18.39
N ASP A 232 -15.62 18.23 17.80
CA ASP A 232 -16.08 19.49 17.22
C ASP A 232 -16.67 19.30 15.81
N ARG A 233 -16.17 18.31 15.03
CA ARG A 233 -16.54 18.08 13.61
C ARG A 233 -17.12 16.71 13.27
N ASN A 234 -17.16 15.77 14.22
CA ASN A 234 -17.70 14.42 14.02
C ASN A 234 -17.05 13.62 12.86
N PHE A 235 -15.76 13.85 12.59
CA PHE A 235 -14.93 13.02 11.71
C PHE A 235 -14.41 11.80 12.46
N LYS A 236 -14.08 10.74 11.71
CA LYS A 236 -13.29 9.62 12.23
C LYS A 236 -11.83 10.07 12.33
N LEU A 237 -11.12 9.59 13.35
CA LEU A 237 -9.69 9.84 13.53
C LEU A 237 -8.98 8.50 13.72
N PHE A 238 -7.89 8.30 12.97
CA PHE A 238 -7.05 7.11 13.02
C PHE A 238 -5.59 7.53 13.15
N PHE A 239 -4.89 7.05 14.17
CA PHE A 239 -3.47 7.37 14.34
C PHE A 239 -2.58 6.29 13.73
N VAL A 240 -1.52 6.72 13.04
CA VAL A 240 -0.47 5.84 12.49
C VAL A 240 0.85 6.25 13.12
N GLU A 241 1.29 5.50 14.13
CA GLU A 241 2.56 5.72 14.81
C GLU A 241 3.66 4.88 14.17
N SER A 242 4.78 5.50 13.80
CA SER A 242 5.99 4.79 13.38
C SER A 242 7.06 4.88 14.45
N VAL A 243 7.35 3.73 15.04
CA VAL A 243 8.38 3.53 16.07
C VAL A 243 9.55 2.80 15.42
N CYS A 244 10.77 3.28 15.65
CA CYS A 244 11.97 2.57 15.23
C CYS A 244 13.11 3.03 16.12
N ASP A 245 13.84 2.08 16.69
CA ASP A 245 14.94 2.35 17.61
C ASP A 245 16.30 1.92 17.05
N GLU A 246 16.31 1.23 15.90
CA GLU A 246 17.49 0.78 15.15
C GLU A 246 18.32 1.94 14.57
N PRO A 247 19.57 2.18 15.03
CA PRO A 247 20.38 3.33 14.60
C PRO A 247 20.68 3.36 13.10
N SER A 248 21.00 2.20 12.50
CA SER A 248 21.33 2.06 11.08
C SER A 248 20.19 2.51 10.18
N ILE A 249 18.96 2.10 10.51
CA ILE A 249 17.74 2.53 9.84
C ILE A 249 17.56 4.05 9.97
N ILE A 250 17.79 4.61 11.16
CA ILE A 250 17.59 6.04 11.43
C ILE A 250 18.58 6.88 10.62
N GLU A 251 19.86 6.50 10.59
CA GLU A 251 20.89 7.18 9.79
C GLU A 251 20.59 7.13 8.29
N ALA A 252 20.22 5.96 7.75
CA ALA A 252 19.82 5.82 6.35
C ALA A 252 18.66 6.77 5.99
N ASN A 253 17.59 6.80 6.80
CA ASN A 253 16.46 7.72 6.62
C ASN A 253 16.85 9.21 6.67
N ILE A 254 17.89 9.57 7.42
CA ILE A 254 18.39 10.95 7.50
C ILE A 254 19.19 11.29 6.25
N LEU A 255 20.14 10.44 5.86
CA LEU A 255 21.03 10.64 4.72
C LEU A 255 20.27 10.70 3.39
N GLU A 256 19.29 9.81 3.19
CA GLU A 256 18.51 9.72 1.95
C GLU A 256 17.55 10.92 1.79
N VAL A 257 16.77 11.25 2.84
CA VAL A 257 15.60 12.14 2.70
C VAL A 257 15.75 13.49 3.43
N LYS A 258 16.61 13.60 4.45
CA LYS A 258 16.66 14.79 5.32
C LYS A 258 17.86 15.70 5.05
N VAL A 259 19.04 15.14 4.77
CA VAL A 259 20.20 15.93 4.34
C VAL A 259 19.93 16.66 3.02
N CYS A 260 19.19 16.03 2.11
CA CYS A 260 18.76 16.64 0.84
C CYS A 260 17.53 17.57 0.96
N SER A 261 17.01 17.83 2.17
CA SER A 261 15.80 18.64 2.35
C SER A 261 16.09 20.14 2.41
N PRO A 262 15.10 21.02 2.08
CA PRO A 262 15.32 22.48 2.11
C PRO A 262 15.74 23.05 3.47
N ASP A 263 15.53 22.31 4.56
CA ASP A 263 16.00 22.66 5.91
C ASP A 263 17.55 22.70 6.00
N TYR A 264 18.27 22.04 5.08
CA TYR A 264 19.73 21.83 5.13
C TYR A 264 20.47 22.30 3.86
N LEU A 265 19.83 23.14 3.04
CA LEU A 265 20.41 23.63 1.78
C LEU A 265 21.75 24.35 2.01
N GLY A 266 22.81 23.88 1.37
CA GLY A 266 24.17 24.44 1.50
C GLY A 266 24.93 24.01 2.76
N MET A 267 24.37 23.13 3.59
CA MET A 267 25.08 22.52 4.73
C MET A 267 25.83 21.25 4.28
N ASP A 268 27.00 20.99 4.88
CA ASP A 268 27.70 19.72 4.73
C ASP A 268 26.85 18.54 5.25
N LYS A 269 27.01 17.36 4.64
CA LYS A 269 26.20 16.17 4.95
C LYS A 269 26.40 15.66 6.38
N ASN A 270 27.62 15.67 6.89
CA ASN A 270 27.91 15.21 8.25
C ASN A 270 27.38 16.23 9.28
N THR A 271 27.54 17.52 8.99
CA THR A 271 27.00 18.60 9.84
C THR A 271 25.46 18.56 9.89
N ALA A 272 24.80 18.29 8.75
CA ALA A 272 23.36 18.11 8.67
C ALA A 272 22.86 16.87 9.43
N LEU A 273 23.60 15.75 9.36
CA LEU A 273 23.34 14.54 10.14
C LEU A 273 23.42 14.83 11.65
N GLU A 274 24.50 15.46 12.12
CA GLU A 274 24.66 15.83 13.53
C GLU A 274 23.55 16.75 14.04
N ASP A 275 23.18 17.77 13.27
CA ASP A 275 22.06 18.66 13.62
C ASP A 275 20.74 17.89 13.71
N PHE A 276 20.47 17.00 12.75
CA PHE A 276 19.25 16.21 12.74
C PHE A 276 19.18 15.21 13.90
N LEU A 277 20.31 14.62 14.30
CA LEU A 277 20.38 13.76 15.49
C LEU A 277 20.08 14.56 16.77
N LYS A 278 20.70 15.74 16.96
CA LYS A 278 20.40 16.64 18.08
C LYS A 278 18.92 17.07 18.08
N ARG A 279 18.33 17.31 16.90
CA ARG A 279 16.89 17.55 16.72
C ARG A 279 16.03 16.36 17.17
N ILE A 280 16.43 15.12 16.91
CA ILE A 280 15.70 13.93 17.40
C ILE A 280 15.72 13.88 18.93
N GLU A 281 16.87 14.15 19.57
CA GLU A 281 16.98 14.16 21.04
C GLU A 281 16.06 15.19 21.70
N HIS A 282 15.87 16.37 21.10
CA HIS A 282 14.89 17.36 21.59
C HIS A 282 13.44 16.83 21.56
N TYR A 283 13.07 16.03 20.56
CA TYR A 283 11.74 15.40 20.50
C TYR A 283 11.59 14.21 21.45
N LYS A 284 12.67 13.47 21.74
CA LYS A 284 12.64 12.32 22.67
C LYS A 284 12.27 12.74 24.10
N GLN A 285 12.72 13.91 24.54
CA GLN A 285 12.47 14.42 25.90
C GLN A 285 10.97 14.60 26.23
N GLU A 286 10.15 14.91 25.22
CA GLU A 286 8.70 15.11 25.36
C GLU A 286 7.88 13.97 24.69
N TYR A 287 8.52 12.84 24.31
CA TYR A 287 7.83 11.79 23.54
C TYR A 287 6.99 10.88 24.43
N GLU A 288 5.67 10.96 24.23
CA GLU A 288 4.68 10.05 24.82
C GLU A 288 4.12 9.15 23.72
N ALA A 289 4.70 7.97 23.52
CA ALA A 289 4.19 6.97 22.58
C ALA A 289 2.72 6.61 22.85
N LEU A 290 2.01 6.08 21.84
CA LEU A 290 0.68 5.50 22.06
C LEU A 290 0.78 4.29 22.99
N ASP A 291 -0.06 4.26 24.02
CA ASP A 291 -0.04 3.22 25.05
C ASP A 291 -1.47 2.83 25.43
N TYR A 292 -1.79 1.53 25.34
CA TYR A 292 -3.13 1.01 25.59
C TYR A 292 -3.73 1.45 26.94
N ARG A 293 -2.92 1.69 27.99
CA ARG A 293 -3.42 2.12 29.31
C ARG A 293 -4.07 3.51 29.26
N PHE A 294 -3.60 4.38 28.37
CA PHE A 294 -4.03 5.77 28.25
C PHE A 294 -4.90 6.00 26.99
N ASP A 295 -4.56 5.33 25.89
CA ASP A 295 -5.13 5.54 24.55
C ASP A 295 -6.16 4.46 24.14
N LYS A 296 -6.64 3.61 25.08
CA LYS A 296 -7.55 2.46 24.81
C LYS A 296 -8.78 2.77 23.94
N ASP A 297 -9.31 3.99 24.03
CA ASP A 297 -10.55 4.42 23.38
C ASP A 297 -10.30 5.06 21.99
N ILE A 298 -9.04 5.14 21.55
CA ILE A 298 -8.59 5.76 20.30
C ILE A 298 -8.26 4.69 19.26
N SER A 299 -8.67 4.89 18.00
CA SER A 299 -8.31 4.02 16.87
C SER A 299 -6.87 4.28 16.41
N PHE A 300 -6.01 3.27 16.42
CA PHE A 300 -4.61 3.42 15.99
C PHE A 300 -3.95 2.15 15.46
N ILE A 301 -2.86 2.34 14.73
CA ILE A 301 -1.81 1.33 14.46
C ILE A 301 -0.45 1.88 14.89
N GLN A 302 0.35 1.05 15.55
CA GLN A 302 1.78 1.28 15.80
C GLN A 302 2.57 0.31 14.91
N ILE A 303 3.52 0.84 14.14
CA ILE A 303 4.42 0.11 13.25
C ILE A 303 5.82 0.19 13.87
N PHE A 304 6.37 -0.95 14.27
CA PHE A 304 7.70 -1.05 14.87
C PHE A 304 8.73 -1.47 13.81
N ASN A 305 9.91 -0.85 13.84
CA ASN A 305 11.08 -1.19 13.03
C ASN A 305 10.73 -1.46 11.55
N GLN A 306 10.08 -0.47 10.92
CA GLN A 306 9.72 -0.49 9.50
C GLN A 306 8.83 -1.67 9.03
N GLY A 307 8.21 -2.42 9.95
CA GLY A 307 7.25 -3.49 9.62
C GLY A 307 7.47 -4.81 10.36
N GLU A 308 8.50 -4.95 11.19
CA GLU A 308 8.76 -6.16 11.97
C GLU A 308 7.59 -6.57 12.89
N ARG A 309 6.88 -5.58 13.45
CA ARG A 309 5.78 -5.81 14.39
C ARG A 309 4.74 -4.70 14.31
N PHE A 310 3.48 -5.07 14.53
CA PHE A 310 2.35 -4.16 14.55
C PHE A 310 1.55 -4.29 15.85
N ILE A 311 1.02 -3.18 16.36
CA ILE A 311 -0.07 -3.16 17.36
C ILE A 311 -1.23 -2.39 16.76
N VAL A 312 -2.44 -2.96 16.80
CA VAL A 312 -3.65 -2.34 16.26
C VAL A 312 -4.71 -2.23 17.35
N ASN A 313 -5.30 -1.05 17.53
CA ASN A 313 -6.36 -0.80 18.51
C ASN A 313 -7.62 -0.23 17.84
N ARG A 314 -8.78 -0.80 18.19
CA ARG A 314 -10.14 -0.32 17.87
C ARG A 314 -10.35 0.25 16.46
N LEU A 315 -10.27 -0.60 15.44
CA LEU A 315 -10.61 -0.19 14.07
C LEU A 315 -12.11 0.17 13.93
N ALA A 316 -12.37 1.34 13.36
CA ALA A 316 -13.69 1.91 13.13
C ALA A 316 -14.03 1.90 11.63
N GLY A 317 -14.41 0.71 11.14
CA GLY A 317 -14.96 0.50 9.79
C GLY A 317 -13.96 0.04 8.73
N HIS A 318 -14.47 -0.09 7.50
CA HIS A 318 -13.78 -0.71 6.37
C HIS A 318 -12.49 0.01 5.96
N LEU A 319 -12.54 1.34 5.82
CA LEU A 319 -11.38 2.14 5.40
C LEU A 319 -10.18 1.94 6.32
N GLN A 320 -10.36 2.05 7.64
CA GLN A 320 -9.26 1.84 8.60
C GLN A 320 -8.70 0.42 8.53
N SER A 321 -9.54 -0.57 8.22
CA SER A 321 -9.11 -1.97 8.04
C SER A 321 -8.26 -2.14 6.78
N ARG A 322 -8.62 -1.50 5.65
CA ARG A 322 -7.78 -1.46 4.43
C ARG A 322 -6.49 -0.68 4.64
N VAL A 323 -6.53 0.45 5.35
CA VAL A 323 -5.32 1.20 5.73
C VAL A 323 -4.37 0.31 6.54
N VAL A 324 -4.85 -0.39 7.57
CA VAL A 324 -4.03 -1.35 8.33
C VAL A 324 -3.46 -2.45 7.43
N TYR A 325 -4.29 -3.07 6.60
CA TYR A 325 -3.85 -4.15 5.71
C TYR A 325 -2.77 -3.68 4.73
N TYR A 326 -2.93 -2.50 4.11
CA TYR A 326 -1.89 -1.90 3.28
C TYR A 326 -0.60 -1.61 4.06
N LEU A 327 -0.71 -0.98 5.24
CA LEU A 327 0.44 -0.66 6.11
C LEU A 327 1.19 -1.90 6.61
N MET A 328 0.54 -3.06 6.68
CA MET A 328 1.15 -4.34 7.02
C MET A 328 1.88 -5.04 5.86
N ASN A 329 1.66 -4.61 4.61
CA ASN A 329 2.29 -5.20 3.43
C ASN A 329 3.38 -4.31 2.80
N ILE A 330 3.45 -3.01 3.13
CA ILE A 330 4.55 -2.16 2.66
C ILE A 330 5.84 -2.40 3.43
N HIS A 331 6.96 -2.43 2.71
CA HIS A 331 8.29 -2.21 3.29
C HIS A 331 9.00 -1.03 2.62
N VAL A 332 10.19 -0.70 3.14
CA VAL A 332 11.02 0.42 2.67
C VAL A 332 12.42 0.01 2.21
N LEU A 333 12.76 -1.28 2.27
CA LEU A 333 13.98 -1.80 1.64
C LEU A 333 14.02 -1.42 0.15
N PRO A 334 15.17 -0.93 -0.37
CA PRO A 334 15.35 -0.68 -1.80
C PRO A 334 15.14 -1.95 -2.63
N ARG A 335 14.43 -1.82 -3.75
CA ARG A 335 14.09 -2.91 -4.67
C ARG A 335 13.75 -2.36 -6.06
N THR A 336 13.82 -3.20 -7.08
CA THR A 336 13.45 -2.82 -8.46
C THR A 336 12.25 -3.64 -8.95
N ILE A 337 11.20 -2.95 -9.40
CA ILE A 337 10.05 -3.55 -10.06
C ILE A 337 10.16 -3.28 -11.56
N TYR A 338 10.28 -4.34 -12.36
CA TYR A 338 10.33 -4.29 -13.81
C TYR A 338 8.93 -4.52 -14.36
N LEU A 339 8.41 -3.61 -15.17
CA LEU A 339 7.09 -3.74 -15.81
C LEU A 339 7.28 -3.83 -17.32
N THR A 340 6.74 -4.88 -17.94
CA THR A 340 6.70 -5.01 -19.39
C THR A 340 5.39 -5.63 -19.87
N ARG A 341 5.12 -5.48 -21.16
CA ARG A 341 4.09 -6.23 -21.86
C ARG A 341 4.64 -7.60 -22.28
N HIS A 342 3.75 -8.51 -22.67
CA HIS A 342 4.16 -9.58 -23.57
C HIS A 342 4.82 -9.01 -24.84
N GLY A 343 5.67 -9.83 -25.49
CA GLY A 343 6.13 -9.57 -26.84
C GLY A 343 4.96 -9.45 -27.83
N GLU A 344 5.21 -8.89 -29.00
CA GLU A 344 4.19 -8.76 -30.05
C GLU A 344 3.47 -10.10 -30.32
N SER A 345 2.15 -10.07 -30.41
CA SER A 345 1.31 -11.25 -30.64
C SER A 345 0.63 -11.21 -32.01
N VAL A 346 0.17 -12.36 -32.50
CA VAL A 346 -0.52 -12.47 -33.79
C VAL A 346 -1.73 -11.52 -33.88
N MET A 347 -2.51 -11.37 -32.80
CA MET A 347 -3.61 -10.39 -32.77
C MET A 347 -3.14 -8.93 -32.80
N ASN A 348 -1.94 -8.60 -32.30
CA ASN A 348 -1.39 -7.25 -32.43
C ASN A 348 -1.06 -6.91 -33.89
N LEU A 349 -0.48 -7.86 -34.64
CA LEU A 349 -0.25 -7.70 -36.09
C LEU A 349 -1.55 -7.52 -36.88
N GLN A 350 -2.67 -8.04 -36.36
CA GLN A 350 -4.00 -7.91 -36.96
C GLN A 350 -4.79 -6.69 -36.47
N GLY A 351 -4.23 -5.87 -35.57
CA GLY A 351 -4.95 -4.75 -34.94
C GLY A 351 -6.10 -5.15 -34.02
N ARG A 352 -6.19 -6.42 -33.61
CA ARG A 352 -7.30 -6.99 -32.82
C ARG A 352 -7.05 -6.85 -31.31
N ILE A 353 -8.10 -6.52 -30.56
CA ILE A 353 -8.05 -6.38 -29.09
C ILE A 353 -8.41 -7.69 -28.38
N GLY A 354 -8.00 -7.82 -27.12
CA GLY A 354 -8.35 -8.97 -26.27
C GLY A 354 -7.70 -10.29 -26.69
N GLY A 355 -8.49 -11.36 -26.65
CA GLY A 355 -8.17 -12.70 -27.11
C GLY A 355 -7.02 -13.40 -26.38
N ASN A 356 -6.57 -14.53 -26.94
CA ASN A 356 -5.52 -15.37 -26.36
C ASN A 356 -4.55 -15.91 -27.43
N SER A 357 -4.20 -15.10 -28.42
CA SER A 357 -3.24 -15.52 -29.46
C SER A 357 -1.82 -15.68 -28.92
N GLU A 358 -1.04 -16.52 -29.60
CA GLU A 358 0.40 -16.68 -29.38
C GLU A 358 1.21 -15.46 -29.83
N LEU A 359 2.50 -15.45 -29.50
CA LEU A 359 3.48 -14.48 -29.98
C LEU A 359 3.66 -14.54 -31.50
N SER A 360 4.05 -13.42 -32.10
CA SER A 360 4.61 -13.38 -33.46
C SER A 360 6.09 -13.79 -33.46
N ASP A 361 6.70 -13.94 -34.64
CA ASP A 361 8.15 -14.11 -34.77
C ASP A 361 8.93 -12.97 -34.10
N HIS A 362 8.39 -11.75 -34.11
CA HIS A 362 8.97 -10.60 -33.41
C HIS A 362 8.81 -10.74 -31.90
N GLY A 363 7.63 -11.19 -31.43
CA GLY A 363 7.39 -11.49 -30.01
C GLY A 363 8.30 -12.58 -29.46
N HIS A 364 8.58 -13.63 -30.25
CA HIS A 364 9.54 -14.68 -29.86
C HIS A 364 10.97 -14.15 -29.75
N ARG A 365 11.43 -13.31 -30.69
CA ARG A 365 12.74 -12.64 -30.57
C ARG A 365 12.80 -11.72 -29.35
N TYR A 366 11.74 -10.95 -29.07
CA TYR A 366 11.65 -10.13 -27.86
C TYR A 366 11.77 -10.97 -26.58
N ALA A 367 11.12 -12.14 -26.51
CA ALA A 367 11.22 -13.05 -25.38
C ALA A 367 12.67 -13.54 -25.14
N GLU A 368 13.43 -13.81 -26.22
CA GLU A 368 14.83 -14.20 -26.13
C GLU A 368 15.72 -13.08 -25.60
N GLU A 369 15.59 -11.86 -26.15
CA GLU A 369 16.37 -10.71 -25.69
C GLU A 369 16.01 -10.31 -24.25
N LEU A 370 14.73 -10.43 -23.85
CA LEU A 370 14.31 -10.21 -22.46
C LEU A 370 14.95 -11.23 -21.49
N GLY A 371 15.05 -12.50 -21.90
CA GLY A 371 15.76 -13.53 -21.15
C GLY A 371 17.25 -13.18 -20.98
N ARG A 372 17.92 -12.79 -22.07
CA ARG A 372 19.34 -12.37 -22.04
C ARG A 372 19.55 -11.11 -21.21
N PHE A 373 18.65 -10.13 -21.31
CA PHE A 373 18.69 -8.92 -20.48
C PHE A 373 18.66 -9.28 -18.99
N VAL A 374 17.69 -10.09 -18.54
CA VAL A 374 17.60 -10.50 -17.14
C VAL A 374 18.84 -11.27 -16.68
N GLN A 375 19.38 -12.15 -17.54
CA GLN A 375 20.61 -12.90 -17.24
C GLN A 375 21.83 -11.96 -17.08
N ASN A 376 21.96 -10.96 -17.94
CA ASN A 376 23.07 -9.99 -17.91
C ASN A 376 22.99 -9.05 -16.70
N GLU A 377 21.78 -8.62 -16.31
CA GLU A 377 21.55 -7.79 -15.12
C GLU A 377 21.78 -8.55 -13.80
N ASN A 378 21.80 -9.89 -13.83
CA ASN A 378 22.06 -10.76 -12.68
C ASN A 378 21.22 -10.40 -11.43
N ILE A 379 19.91 -10.19 -11.64
CA ILE A 379 19.00 -9.61 -10.65
C ILE A 379 18.78 -10.58 -9.47
N PRO A 380 19.20 -10.25 -8.23
CA PRO A 380 19.08 -11.16 -7.10
C PRO A 380 17.60 -11.34 -6.70
N ASN A 381 17.26 -12.56 -6.28
CA ASN A 381 15.92 -12.94 -5.79
C ASN A 381 14.75 -12.62 -6.74
N LEU A 382 15.00 -12.47 -8.05
CA LEU A 382 13.97 -12.08 -9.01
C LEU A 382 12.81 -13.09 -9.03
N LYS A 383 11.58 -12.56 -8.98
CA LYS A 383 10.35 -13.31 -9.31
C LYS A 383 9.75 -12.79 -10.61
N VAL A 384 9.17 -13.67 -11.40
CA VAL A 384 8.49 -13.32 -12.65
C VAL A 384 7.00 -13.60 -12.51
N TRP A 385 6.18 -12.57 -12.69
CA TRP A 385 4.72 -12.71 -12.74
C TRP A 385 4.21 -12.52 -14.16
N THR A 386 3.23 -13.33 -14.51
CA THR A 386 2.59 -13.32 -15.83
C THR A 386 1.08 -13.38 -15.67
N SER A 387 0.35 -12.98 -16.71
CA SER A 387 -1.07 -13.35 -16.82
C SER A 387 -1.23 -14.85 -17.13
N GLU A 388 -2.47 -15.34 -17.13
CA GLU A 388 -2.82 -16.68 -17.62
C GLU A 388 -2.87 -16.76 -19.16
N LEU A 389 -2.75 -15.64 -19.88
CA LEU A 389 -2.81 -15.59 -21.34
C LEU A 389 -1.48 -16.00 -21.98
N VAL A 390 -1.56 -16.82 -23.04
CA VAL A 390 -0.44 -17.56 -23.63
C VAL A 390 0.73 -16.65 -23.98
N ARG A 391 0.45 -15.46 -24.55
CA ARG A 391 1.47 -14.47 -24.92
C ARG A 391 2.36 -14.01 -23.77
N THR A 392 1.87 -13.83 -22.53
CA THR A 392 2.73 -13.45 -21.39
C THR A 392 3.57 -14.63 -20.91
N ILE A 393 2.99 -15.84 -20.93
CA ILE A 393 3.67 -17.08 -20.55
C ILE A 393 4.81 -17.39 -21.52
N GLN A 394 4.54 -17.32 -22.83
CA GLN A 394 5.55 -17.48 -23.88
C GLN A 394 6.64 -16.40 -23.81
N THR A 395 6.32 -15.17 -23.39
CA THR A 395 7.32 -14.09 -23.24
C THR A 395 8.27 -14.37 -22.08
N GLY A 396 7.76 -14.85 -20.93
CA GLY A 396 8.59 -15.18 -19.77
C GLY A 396 9.42 -16.47 -19.90
N ARG A 397 9.30 -17.22 -21.00
CA ARG A 397 9.82 -18.60 -21.12
C ARG A 397 11.34 -18.74 -20.94
N PHE A 398 12.11 -17.71 -21.33
CA PHE A 398 13.57 -17.72 -21.30
C PHE A 398 14.19 -17.09 -20.05
N ILE A 399 13.39 -16.58 -19.12
CA ILE A 399 13.90 -15.97 -17.89
C ILE A 399 14.11 -17.09 -16.85
N ASP A 400 15.33 -17.29 -16.37
CA ASP A 400 15.61 -18.29 -15.32
C ASP A 400 15.31 -17.75 -13.93
N ALA A 401 14.02 -17.75 -13.59
CA ALA A 401 13.48 -17.31 -12.30
C ALA A 401 12.16 -18.05 -11.99
N PRO A 402 11.75 -18.14 -10.70
CA PRO A 402 10.42 -18.60 -10.31
C PRO A 402 9.32 -17.80 -11.02
N LYS A 403 8.34 -18.51 -11.59
CA LYS A 403 7.23 -17.93 -12.35
C LYS A 403 5.90 -18.20 -11.67
N GLU A 404 5.07 -17.17 -11.60
CA GLU A 404 3.69 -17.26 -11.11
C GLU A 404 2.71 -16.73 -12.17
N HIS A 405 1.57 -17.39 -12.29
CA HIS A 405 0.49 -17.01 -13.20
C HIS A 405 -0.65 -16.40 -12.38
N TRP A 406 -0.99 -15.15 -12.68
CA TRP A 406 -2.00 -14.39 -11.96
C TRP A 406 -3.14 -14.05 -12.91
N LYS A 407 -4.33 -14.63 -12.71
CA LYS A 407 -5.55 -14.25 -13.45
C LYS A 407 -5.85 -12.75 -13.37
N ALA A 408 -5.52 -12.14 -12.22
CA ALA A 408 -5.65 -10.71 -12.01
C ALA A 408 -4.77 -9.85 -12.95
N LEU A 409 -3.74 -10.44 -13.59
CA LEU A 409 -2.89 -9.79 -14.60
C LEU A 409 -3.37 -10.00 -16.04
N ASN A 410 -4.48 -10.69 -16.31
CA ASN A 410 -5.06 -10.78 -17.65
C ASN A 410 -5.43 -9.39 -18.17
N GLU A 411 -5.40 -9.18 -19.50
CA GLU A 411 -5.79 -7.90 -20.12
C GLU A 411 -7.22 -7.49 -19.72
N ILE A 412 -7.56 -6.21 -19.90
CA ILE A 412 -8.95 -5.74 -19.78
C ILE A 412 -9.88 -6.58 -20.68
N ASP A 413 -10.98 -7.09 -20.13
CA ASP A 413 -11.98 -7.85 -20.87
C ASP A 413 -12.81 -6.90 -21.75
N ALA A 414 -12.74 -7.06 -23.07
CA ALA A 414 -13.50 -6.25 -24.01
C ALA A 414 -14.94 -6.76 -24.25
N GLY A 415 -15.36 -7.83 -23.57
CA GLY A 415 -16.71 -8.38 -23.63
C GLY A 415 -17.12 -8.75 -25.06
N ILE A 416 -18.20 -8.16 -25.56
CA ILE A 416 -18.69 -8.40 -26.94
C ILE A 416 -17.74 -7.90 -28.04
N CYS A 417 -16.72 -7.10 -27.69
CA CYS A 417 -15.71 -6.57 -28.61
C CYS A 417 -14.41 -7.39 -28.62
N GLU A 418 -14.34 -8.50 -27.87
CA GLU A 418 -13.20 -9.40 -27.86
C GLU A 418 -12.85 -9.92 -29.26
N GLY A 419 -11.57 -9.80 -29.64
CA GLY A 419 -11.06 -10.22 -30.94
C GLY A 419 -11.38 -9.28 -32.12
N MET A 420 -12.09 -8.17 -31.91
CA MET A 420 -12.36 -7.18 -32.96
C MET A 420 -11.21 -6.18 -33.16
N THR A 421 -11.11 -5.55 -34.33
CA THR A 421 -10.30 -4.32 -34.51
C THR A 421 -11.07 -3.09 -34.04
N TYR A 422 -10.39 -1.95 -33.86
CA TYR A 422 -11.06 -0.71 -33.48
C TYR A 422 -12.02 -0.19 -34.57
N GLU A 423 -11.70 -0.43 -35.84
CA GLU A 423 -12.55 -0.11 -36.99
C GLU A 423 -13.81 -0.98 -36.99
N GLU A 424 -13.68 -2.29 -36.79
CA GLU A 424 -14.83 -3.21 -36.66
C GLU A 424 -15.75 -2.82 -35.49
N ILE A 425 -15.20 -2.35 -34.36
CA ILE A 425 -15.97 -1.83 -33.23
C ILE A 425 -16.66 -0.52 -33.60
N GLN A 426 -15.98 0.40 -34.29
CA GLN A 426 -16.57 1.68 -34.71
C GLN A 426 -17.73 1.48 -35.69
N GLU A 427 -17.64 0.50 -36.59
CA GLU A 427 -18.71 0.17 -37.54
C GLU A 427 -19.87 -0.59 -36.89
N THR A 428 -19.59 -1.52 -35.98
CA THR A 428 -20.61 -2.41 -35.36
C THR A 428 -21.29 -1.77 -34.16
N TYR A 429 -20.52 -1.05 -33.34
CA TYR A 429 -20.93 -0.44 -32.06
C TYR A 429 -20.49 1.04 -31.98
N PRO A 430 -20.98 1.91 -32.89
CA PRO A 430 -20.53 3.31 -32.97
C PRO A 430 -20.81 4.13 -31.70
N GLN A 431 -21.86 3.79 -30.94
CA GLN A 431 -22.17 4.44 -29.67
C GLN A 431 -21.17 4.06 -28.59
N ASP A 432 -20.91 2.76 -28.39
CA ASP A 432 -19.91 2.24 -27.46
C ASP A 432 -18.50 2.79 -27.75
N PHE A 433 -18.14 2.91 -29.03
CA PHE A 433 -16.89 3.56 -29.45
C PHE A 433 -16.84 5.03 -29.00
N ALA A 434 -17.91 5.80 -29.25
CA ALA A 434 -17.99 7.21 -28.87
C ALA A 434 -18.06 7.43 -27.35
N ASP A 435 -18.75 6.56 -26.61
CA ASP A 435 -18.86 6.64 -25.15
C ASP A 435 -17.51 6.33 -24.47
N ARG A 436 -16.77 5.36 -25.02
CA ARG A 436 -15.42 5.03 -24.56
C ARG A 436 -14.40 6.15 -24.83
N ASP A 437 -14.54 6.88 -25.93
CA ASP A 437 -13.66 8.02 -26.20
C ASP A 437 -14.01 9.26 -25.34
N GLN A 438 -15.26 9.37 -24.88
CA GLN A 438 -15.69 10.43 -23.95
C GLN A 438 -15.26 10.19 -22.50
N ASP A 439 -15.41 8.97 -21.97
CA ASP A 439 -14.99 8.61 -20.61
C ASP A 439 -14.33 7.23 -20.59
N LYS A 440 -13.07 7.20 -21.04
CA LYS A 440 -12.28 5.97 -21.19
C LYS A 440 -12.02 5.23 -19.88
N TYR A 441 -12.06 5.92 -18.74
CA TYR A 441 -11.76 5.32 -17.45
C TYR A 441 -12.99 4.59 -16.86
N HIS A 442 -14.16 5.24 -16.89
CA HIS A 442 -15.39 4.65 -16.34
C HIS A 442 -16.18 3.82 -17.34
N TYR A 443 -16.02 4.03 -18.65
CA TYR A 443 -16.64 3.21 -19.68
C TYR A 443 -16.31 1.73 -19.46
N ARG A 444 -17.36 0.91 -19.36
CA ARG A 444 -17.28 -0.55 -19.23
C ARG A 444 -17.79 -1.16 -20.54
N TYR A 445 -16.98 -2.02 -21.17
CA TYR A 445 -17.45 -2.76 -22.35
C TYR A 445 -18.70 -3.59 -22.02
N PRO A 446 -19.66 -3.73 -22.95
CA PRO A 446 -20.82 -4.60 -22.74
C PRO A 446 -20.36 -6.05 -22.50
N SER A 447 -20.73 -6.61 -21.35
CA SER A 447 -20.26 -7.91 -20.84
C SER A 447 -18.75 -8.03 -20.57
N GLY A 448 -18.04 -6.90 -20.47
CA GLY A 448 -16.61 -6.83 -20.14
C GLY A 448 -16.32 -5.87 -18.97
N GLU A 449 -15.13 -5.27 -18.97
CA GLU A 449 -14.59 -4.44 -17.88
C GLU A 449 -14.42 -2.96 -18.27
N SER A 450 -14.30 -2.09 -17.25
CA SER A 450 -13.72 -0.74 -17.35
C SER A 450 -12.30 -0.68 -16.77
N TYR A 451 -11.60 0.45 -16.93
CA TYR A 451 -10.33 0.66 -16.21
C TYR A 451 -10.55 0.73 -14.69
N GLN A 452 -11.72 1.18 -14.23
CA GLN A 452 -12.09 1.15 -12.81
C GLN A 452 -12.24 -0.28 -12.27
N ASP A 453 -12.85 -1.19 -13.04
CA ASP A 453 -12.91 -2.62 -12.68
C ASP A 453 -11.52 -3.25 -12.63
N LEU A 454 -10.68 -2.91 -13.61
CA LEU A 454 -9.31 -3.39 -13.70
C LEU A 454 -8.46 -2.92 -12.50
N VAL A 455 -8.62 -1.68 -12.04
CA VAL A 455 -8.00 -1.18 -10.80
C VAL A 455 -8.44 -2.01 -9.58
N ALA A 456 -9.74 -2.28 -9.43
CA ALA A 456 -10.25 -3.11 -8.34
C ALA A 456 -9.71 -4.55 -8.41
N ARG A 457 -9.60 -5.12 -9.62
CA ARG A 457 -9.00 -6.46 -9.87
C ARG A 457 -7.50 -6.50 -9.57
N LEU A 458 -6.78 -5.40 -9.77
CA LEU A 458 -5.33 -5.30 -9.56
C LEU A 458 -4.92 -4.94 -8.12
N GLU A 459 -5.84 -4.57 -7.23
CA GLU A 459 -5.49 -4.26 -5.83
C GLU A 459 -4.69 -5.37 -5.12
N PRO A 460 -5.03 -6.67 -5.22
CA PRO A 460 -4.22 -7.74 -4.64
C PRO A 460 -2.81 -7.83 -5.24
N VAL A 461 -2.66 -7.52 -6.53
CA VAL A 461 -1.36 -7.49 -7.22
C VAL A 461 -0.51 -6.33 -6.69
N ILE A 462 -1.09 -5.14 -6.52
CA ILE A 462 -0.40 -3.99 -5.92
C ILE A 462 0.05 -4.29 -4.49
N LEU A 463 -0.81 -4.90 -3.67
CA LEU A 463 -0.47 -5.27 -2.29
C LEU A 463 0.68 -6.28 -2.20
N GLU A 464 0.70 -7.25 -3.11
CA GLU A 464 1.80 -8.23 -3.16
C GLU A 464 3.08 -7.60 -3.75
N LEU A 465 3.00 -6.73 -4.78
CA LEU A 465 4.16 -5.93 -5.25
C LEU A 465 4.72 -5.02 -4.16
N GLU A 466 3.89 -4.60 -3.20
CA GLU A 466 4.34 -3.81 -2.07
C GLU A 466 5.11 -4.62 -1.01
N ARG A 467 4.93 -5.95 -1.02
CA ARG A 467 5.50 -6.93 -0.10
C ARG A 467 6.76 -7.64 -0.63
N GLN A 468 6.92 -7.71 -1.95
CA GLN A 468 8.05 -8.38 -2.61
C GLN A 468 9.29 -7.47 -2.77
N GLU A 469 10.44 -8.10 -2.98
CA GLU A 469 11.70 -7.47 -3.41
C GLU A 469 11.69 -7.24 -4.94
N ASN A 470 12.59 -7.88 -5.68
CA ASN A 470 12.72 -7.72 -7.12
C ASN A 470 11.66 -8.55 -7.86
N VAL A 471 10.80 -7.88 -8.62
CA VAL A 471 9.72 -8.53 -9.39
C VAL A 471 9.70 -8.01 -10.82
N MET A 472 9.61 -8.91 -11.79
CA MET A 472 9.26 -8.58 -13.17
C MET A 472 7.82 -8.99 -13.46
N VAL A 473 6.99 -8.04 -13.87
CA VAL A 473 5.59 -8.26 -14.26
C VAL A 473 5.49 -8.18 -15.78
N ILE A 474 5.15 -9.31 -16.41
CA ILE A 474 4.90 -9.43 -17.85
C ILE A 474 3.38 -9.50 -18.06
N CYS A 475 2.80 -8.39 -18.50
CA CYS A 475 1.34 -8.22 -18.58
C CYS A 475 0.90 -7.61 -19.92
N HIS A 476 -0.10 -6.74 -19.92
CA HIS A 476 -0.76 -6.22 -21.12
C HIS A 476 -0.92 -4.70 -21.07
N GLN A 477 -1.53 -4.10 -22.10
CA GLN A 477 -1.51 -2.65 -22.27
C GLN A 477 -2.38 -1.90 -21.27
N ALA A 478 -3.60 -2.37 -20.97
CA ALA A 478 -4.43 -1.72 -19.96
C ALA A 478 -3.91 -2.01 -18.55
N VAL A 479 -3.50 -3.26 -18.29
CA VAL A 479 -2.91 -3.70 -17.01
C VAL A 479 -1.68 -2.87 -16.65
N LEU A 480 -0.72 -2.75 -17.57
CA LEU A 480 0.53 -2.01 -17.35
C LEU A 480 0.28 -0.51 -17.12
N ARG A 481 -0.73 0.07 -17.79
CA ARG A 481 -1.19 1.44 -17.51
C ARG A 481 -1.72 1.59 -16.08
N CYS A 482 -2.51 0.66 -15.58
CA CYS A 482 -3.00 0.70 -14.19
C CYS A 482 -1.87 0.56 -13.16
N LEU A 483 -0.89 -0.32 -13.42
CA LEU A 483 0.28 -0.52 -12.55
C LEU A 483 1.20 0.70 -12.53
N LEU A 484 1.55 1.26 -13.70
CA LEU A 484 2.26 2.54 -13.80
C LEU A 484 1.44 3.67 -13.15
N ALA A 485 0.12 3.62 -13.33
CA ALA A 485 -0.91 4.38 -12.65
C ALA A 485 -0.57 4.61 -11.16
N TYR A 486 -0.49 3.48 -10.45
CA TYR A 486 -0.16 3.41 -9.04
C TYR A 486 1.25 3.89 -8.72
N PHE A 487 2.29 3.41 -9.42
CA PHE A 487 3.68 3.72 -9.05
C PHE A 487 4.07 5.17 -9.33
N GLN A 488 3.49 5.80 -10.36
CA GLN A 488 3.80 7.17 -10.78
C GLN A 488 2.84 8.24 -10.24
N ASP A 489 1.86 7.88 -9.39
CA ASP A 489 0.91 8.81 -8.75
C ASP A 489 0.14 9.67 -9.78
N LYS A 490 -0.43 9.02 -10.81
CA LYS A 490 -1.26 9.69 -11.83
C LYS A 490 -2.75 9.62 -11.49
N SER A 491 -3.49 10.61 -12.00
CA SER A 491 -4.95 10.70 -11.99
C SER A 491 -5.61 9.60 -12.83
N ALA A 492 -6.93 9.46 -12.65
CA ALA A 492 -7.81 8.77 -13.60
C ALA A 492 -8.07 9.62 -14.86
N ASP A 493 -8.00 10.95 -14.71
CA ASP A 493 -8.01 11.98 -15.77
C ASP A 493 -6.70 11.99 -16.58
#